data_AF-A0A349ESM3-F1
#
_entry.id   AF-A0A349ESM3-F1
#
_cell.length_a   1.000
_cell.length_b   1.000
_cell.length_c   1.000
_cell.angle_alpha   90.00
_cell.angle_beta   90.00
_cell.angle_gamma   90.00
#
_symmetry.space_group_name_H-M   'P 1'
#
loop_
_entity.id
_entity.type
_entity.pdbx_description
1 polymer ?
#
loop_
_entity_poly.entity_id
_entity_poly.type
_entity_poly.pdbx_seq_one_letter_code
_entity_poly.pdbx_strand_id
1 'polypeptide(L)'
;MSSISQVIFMISQLEHDGVIERYAIGGAVGATFYLEPVATLDVDIFVVFRPEAGKLILNLQPIFNYLISRGGVMEGEYVVIAGWPVQFLPPTSPLV
;
A
#
# COMPACT_ATOMS: atom_id res chain seq x y z
N MET A 1 9.83 16.54 2.32
CA MET A 1 9.82 15.06 2.16
C MET A 1 9.88 14.77 0.67
N SER A 2 10.61 13.74 0.24
CA SER A 2 10.47 13.25 -1.13
C SER A 2 9.07 12.70 -1.34
N SER A 3 8.63 12.58 -2.59
CA SER A 3 7.30 12.04 -2.92
C SER A 3 7.12 10.60 -2.40
N ILE A 4 8.17 9.77 -2.46
CA ILE A 4 8.13 8.41 -1.91
C ILE A 4 8.01 8.38 -0.37
N SER A 5 8.65 9.30 0.36
CA SER A 5 8.48 9.38 1.82
C SER A 5 7.05 9.75 2.21
N GLN A 6 6.35 10.53 1.39
CA GLN A 6 4.92 10.83 1.61
C GLN A 6 4.05 9.60 1.40
N VAL A 7 4.34 8.78 0.38
CA VAL A 7 3.67 7.49 0.19
C VAL A 7 3.84 6.61 1.42
N ILE A 8 5.08 6.38 1.86
CA ILE A 8 5.37 5.51 3.03
C ILE A 8 4.66 6.04 4.28
N PHE A 9 4.66 7.35 4.49
CA PHE A 9 3.92 7.98 5.59
C PHE A 9 2.42 7.69 5.48
N MET A 10 1.81 7.87 4.30
CA MET A 10 0.39 7.59 4.10
C MET A 10 0.03 6.12 4.33
N ILE A 11 0.90 5.19 3.93
CA ILE A 11 0.70 3.76 4.19
C ILE A 11 0.83 3.44 5.68
N SER A 12 1.79 4.03 6.39
CA SER A 12 1.89 3.82 7.85
C SER A 12 0.69 4.37 8.60
N GLN A 13 0.05 5.43 8.09
CA GLN A 13 -1.20 5.94 8.64
C GLN A 13 -2.38 4.97 8.46
N LEU A 14 -2.43 4.18 7.37
CA LEU A 14 -3.46 3.14 7.21
C LEU A 14 -3.39 2.11 8.34
N GLU A 15 -2.18 1.67 8.71
CA GLU A 15 -1.97 0.72 9.81
C GLU A 15 -2.26 1.38 11.17
N HIS A 16 -1.76 2.60 11.38
CA HIS A 16 -1.98 3.35 12.62
C HIS A 16 -3.46 3.60 12.91
N ASP A 17 -4.23 3.98 11.89
CA ASP A 17 -5.67 4.25 12.00
C ASP A 17 -6.50 2.95 11.97
N GLY A 18 -5.86 1.78 11.85
CA GLY A 18 -6.50 0.47 11.90
C GLY A 18 -7.31 0.10 10.65
N VAL A 19 -7.11 0.79 9.53
CA VAL A 19 -7.73 0.48 8.22
C VAL A 19 -7.19 -0.85 7.70
N ILE A 20 -5.91 -1.11 7.95
CA ILE A 20 -5.22 -2.37 7.65
C ILE A 20 -4.61 -2.93 8.93
N GLU A 21 -4.36 -4.24 8.98
CA GLU A 21 -3.75 -4.86 10.16
C GLU A 21 -2.23 -4.72 10.16
N ARG A 22 -1.63 -4.96 9.00
CA ARG A 22 -0.18 -4.95 8.80
C ARG A 22 0.14 -4.77 7.33
N TYR A 23 1.31 -4.23 7.03
CA TYR A 23 1.81 -4.14 5.66
C TYR A 23 3.31 -4.39 5.54
N ALA A 24 3.74 -4.68 4.33
CA ALA A 24 5.14 -4.70 3.93
C ALA A 24 5.30 -3.99 2.58
N ILE A 25 6.41 -3.27 2.41
CA ILE A 25 6.81 -2.70 1.14
C ILE A 25 7.59 -3.77 0.38
N GLY A 26 7.14 -4.11 -0.82
CA GLY A 26 7.77 -5.12 -1.65
C GLY A 26 8.17 -4.57 -3.02
N GLY A 27 8.30 -5.49 -3.97
CA GLY A 27 8.66 -5.14 -5.34
C GLY A 27 10.04 -4.51 -5.46
N ALA A 28 10.21 -3.71 -6.50
CA ALA A 28 11.48 -3.06 -6.77
C ALA A 28 11.83 -1.98 -5.73
N VAL A 29 10.84 -1.31 -5.12
CA VAL A 29 11.06 -0.39 -3.99
C VAL A 29 11.55 -1.14 -2.75
N GLY A 30 10.99 -2.31 -2.44
CA GLY A 30 11.50 -3.17 -1.37
C GLY A 30 12.92 -3.67 -1.64
N ALA A 31 13.27 -3.93 -2.91
CA ALA A 31 14.60 -4.41 -3.30
C ALA A 31 15.71 -3.36 -3.05
N THR A 32 15.40 -2.05 -3.00
CA THR A 32 16.40 -1.00 -2.74
C THR A 32 17.02 -1.06 -1.34
N PHE A 33 16.47 -1.87 -0.43
CA PHE A 33 17.13 -2.17 0.85
C PHE A 33 18.41 -3.00 0.68
N TYR A 34 18.53 -3.73 -0.44
CA TYR A 34 19.62 -4.67 -0.69
C TYR A 34 20.45 -4.32 -1.91
N LEU A 35 19.91 -3.51 -2.81
CA LEU A 35 20.50 -3.15 -4.10
C LEU A 35 20.60 -1.63 -4.24
N GLU A 36 21.41 -1.18 -5.20
CA GLU A 36 21.44 0.23 -5.58
C GLU A 36 20.06 0.69 -6.09
N PRO A 37 19.61 1.92 -5.76
CA PRO A 37 18.32 2.42 -6.22
C PRO A 37 18.21 2.46 -7.74
N VAL A 38 17.12 1.94 -8.27
CA VAL A 38 16.74 2.01 -9.69
C VAL A 38 15.35 2.62 -9.82
N ALA A 39 15.06 3.29 -10.93
CA ALA A 39 13.73 3.81 -11.22
C ALA A 39 12.72 2.64 -11.29
N THR A 40 11.64 2.74 -10.52
CA THR A 40 10.51 1.80 -10.52
C THR A 40 9.26 2.52 -11.00
N LEU A 41 8.29 1.76 -11.49
CA LEU A 41 7.03 2.33 -11.98
C LEU A 41 6.07 2.66 -10.82
N ASP A 42 6.06 1.81 -9.81
CA ASP A 42 5.10 1.78 -8.73
C ASP A 42 5.74 1.37 -7.39
N VAL A 43 4.91 1.44 -6.34
CA VAL A 43 5.19 0.91 -5.01
C VAL A 43 4.22 -0.24 -4.73
N ASP A 44 4.77 -1.44 -4.51
CA ASP A 44 3.99 -2.61 -4.10
C ASP A 44 3.82 -2.64 -2.59
N ILE A 45 2.57 -2.60 -2.13
CA ILE A 45 2.20 -2.73 -0.73
C ILE A 45 1.50 -4.08 -0.52
N PHE A 46 2.20 -5.00 0.15
CA PHE A 46 1.62 -6.24 0.61
C PHE A 46 0.87 -5.99 1.91
N VAL A 47 -0.41 -6.33 1.96
CA VAL A 47 -1.29 -5.91 3.06
C VAL A 47 -2.09 -7.07 3.64
N VAL A 48 -2.12 -7.15 4.98
CA VAL A 48 -2.98 -8.05 5.73
C VAL A 48 -4.26 -7.31 6.11
N PHE A 49 -5.40 -7.86 5.72
CA PHE A 49 -6.71 -7.37 6.09
C PHE A 49 -7.20 -8.07 7.34
N ARG A 50 -7.97 -7.35 8.16
CA ARG A 50 -8.81 -7.99 9.16
C ARG A 50 -9.91 -8.76 8.41
N PRO A 51 -10.00 -10.09 8.55
CA PRO A 51 -11.08 -10.85 7.94
C PRO A 51 -12.40 -10.39 8.55
N GLU A 52 -13.34 -9.97 7.71
CA GLU A 52 -14.72 -9.83 8.16
C GLU A 52 -15.33 -11.22 8.29
N ALA A 53 -15.82 -11.56 9.49
CA ALA A 53 -16.41 -12.86 9.76
C ALA A 53 -17.52 -13.17 8.75
N GLY A 54 -17.38 -14.31 8.06
CA GLY A 54 -18.36 -14.77 7.07
C GLY A 54 -18.16 -14.23 5.65
N LYS A 55 -17.12 -13.43 5.37
CA LYS A 55 -16.81 -12.98 4.00
C LYS A 55 -15.67 -13.79 3.38
N LEU A 56 -15.92 -14.28 2.16
CA LEU A 56 -14.94 -15.04 1.35
C LEU A 56 -14.08 -14.13 0.46
N ILE A 57 -14.56 -12.92 0.17
CA ILE A 57 -13.90 -11.96 -0.72
C ILE A 57 -13.35 -10.80 0.11
N LEU A 58 -12.08 -10.45 -0.13
CA LEU A 58 -11.42 -9.29 0.47
C LEU A 58 -12.00 -8.00 -0.10
N ASN A 59 -12.33 -7.05 0.78
CA ASN A 59 -12.82 -5.74 0.39
C ASN A 59 -11.71 -4.69 0.52
N LEU A 60 -11.22 -4.18 -0.63
CA LEU A 60 -10.20 -3.12 -0.69
C LEU A 60 -10.77 -1.71 -0.54
N GLN A 61 -12.10 -1.57 -0.62
CA GLN A 61 -12.76 -0.26 -0.62
C GLN A 61 -12.42 0.62 0.60
N PRO A 62 -12.22 0.09 1.83
CA PRO A 62 -11.77 0.91 2.96
C PRO A 62 -10.42 1.60 2.72
N ILE A 63 -9.46 0.91 2.10
CA ILE A 63 -8.15 1.49 1.76
C ILE A 63 -8.33 2.61 0.73
N PHE A 64 -9.05 2.34 -0.35
CA PHE A 64 -9.23 3.32 -1.42
C PHE A 64 -9.99 4.56 -0.92
N ASN A 65 -11.08 4.38 -0.17
CA ASN A 65 -11.83 5.50 0.40
C ASN A 65 -10.95 6.38 1.30
N TYR A 66 -10.13 5.74 2.15
CA TYR A 66 -9.21 6.45 3.03
C TYR A 66 -8.20 7.29 2.25
N LEU A 67 -7.55 6.69 1.25
CA LEU A 67 -6.51 7.37 0.46
C LEU A 67 -7.10 8.47 -0.43
N ILE A 68 -8.24 8.22 -1.07
CA ILE A 68 -8.95 9.22 -1.90
C ILE A 68 -9.38 10.41 -1.05
N SER A 69 -9.88 10.18 0.17
CA SER A 69 -10.25 11.27 1.09
C SER A 69 -9.08 12.18 1.48
N ARG A 70 -7.84 11.72 1.25
CA ARG A 70 -6.59 12.42 1.55
C ARG A 70 -5.82 12.84 0.30
N GLY A 71 -6.51 12.92 -0.84
CA GLY A 71 -5.95 13.42 -2.10
C GLY A 71 -5.35 12.36 -3.01
N GLY A 72 -5.53 11.07 -2.70
CA GLY A 72 -5.23 9.98 -3.61
C GLY A 72 -6.19 9.97 -4.81
N VAL A 73 -5.71 9.50 -5.96
CA VAL A 73 -6.51 9.37 -7.20
C VAL A 73 -6.43 7.95 -7.71
N MET A 74 -7.57 7.37 -8.08
CA MET A 74 -7.56 6.04 -8.71
C MET A 74 -7.14 6.13 -10.17
N GLU A 75 -6.17 5.31 -10.56
CA GLU A 75 -5.71 5.17 -11.95
C GLU A 75 -5.52 3.68 -12.27
N GLY A 76 -6.52 3.09 -12.95
CA GLY A 76 -6.51 1.65 -13.23
C GLY A 76 -6.55 0.82 -11.95
N GLU A 77 -5.52 0.00 -11.74
CA GLU A 77 -5.35 -0.80 -10.52
C GLU A 77 -4.62 -0.06 -9.39
N TYR A 78 -4.09 1.13 -9.68
CA TYR A 78 -3.31 1.91 -8.74
C TYR A 78 -4.15 2.96 -8.03
N VAL A 79 -3.70 3.32 -6.83
CA VAL A 79 -4.00 4.63 -6.24
C VAL A 79 -2.75 5.48 -6.29
N VAL A 80 -2.83 6.63 -6.95
CA VAL A 80 -1.74 7.57 -7.07
C VAL A 80 -1.69 8.45 -5.81
N ILE A 81 -0.57 8.39 -5.10
CA ILE A 81 -0.30 9.17 -3.89
C ILE A 81 0.97 9.99 -4.14
N ALA A 82 0.90 11.32 -4.00
CA ALA A 82 2.05 12.20 -4.23
C ALA A 82 2.76 11.97 -5.58
N GLY A 83 1.99 11.61 -6.62
CA GLY A 83 2.49 11.32 -7.97
C GLY A 83 3.07 9.92 -8.16
N TRP A 84 3.03 9.05 -7.15
CA TRP A 84 3.47 7.66 -7.25
C TRP A 84 2.28 6.71 -7.37
N PRO A 85 2.26 5.82 -8.37
CA PRO A 85 1.34 4.70 -8.41
C PRO A 85 1.61 3.75 -7.24
N VAL A 86 0.57 3.34 -6.52
CA VAL A 86 0.64 2.38 -5.42
C VAL A 86 -0.31 1.23 -5.67
N GLN A 87 0.21 0.01 -5.65
CA GLN A 87 -0.55 -1.23 -5.81
C GLN A 87 -0.69 -1.95 -4.47
N PHE A 88 -1.87 -2.51 -4.19
CA PHE A 88 -2.12 -3.30 -3.00
C PHE A 88 -2.27 -4.78 -3.36
N LEU A 89 -1.45 -5.62 -2.72
CA LEU A 89 -1.35 -7.05 -3.02
C LEU A 89 -1.54 -7.89 -1.76
N PRO A 90 -2.12 -9.10 -1.87
CA PRO A 90 -2.15 -10.03 -0.75
C PRO A 90 -0.75 -10.63 -0.54
N PRO A 91 -0.28 -10.79 0.72
CA PRO A 91 0.96 -11.48 1.00
C PRO A 91 0.80 -12.99 0.79
N THR A 92 1.88 -13.65 0.34
CA THR A 92 1.91 -15.11 0.13
C THR A 92 2.25 -15.90 1.40
N SER A 93 2.67 -15.21 2.46
CA SER A 93 2.94 -15.74 3.80
C SER A 93 2.53 -14.71 4.85
N PRO A 94 2.36 -15.09 6.13
CA PRO A 94 2.18 -14.10 7.20
C PRO A 94 3.29 -13.05 7.19
N LEU A 95 2.92 -11.78 7.36
CA LEU A 95 3.87 -10.68 7.52
C LEU A 95 4.43 -10.70 8.95
N VAL A 96 5.76 -10.70 9.08
CA VAL A 96 6.50 -10.75 10.35
C VAL A 96 6.79 -9.37 10.91
#